data_AF-W9C1L0-F1
#
_entry.id   AF-W9C1L0-F1
#
_cell.length_a   1.000
_cell.length_b   1.000
_cell.length_c   1.000
_cell.angle_alpha   90.00
_cell.angle_beta   90.00
_cell.angle_gamma   90.00
#
_symmetry.space_group_name_H-M   'P 1'
#
loop_
_entity.id
_entity.type
_entity.pdbx_description
1 polymer ?
#
loop_
_entity_poly.entity_id
_entity_poly.type
_entity_poly.pdbx_seq_one_letter_code
_entity_poly.pdbx_strand_id
1 'polypeptide(L)'
;MPSNSRRGGRQVQIREDEESEEERPRNNQRRRRAAPESEEEEEEEEDDGEDEDDAAGDGRDLDREDSLDQAVKKLVRYALACEFQRLPITRTGIKEKVLGAQSRTFRSIFEPAQDSLRITFGMEMVELPVKENVTIKGRLKEASKKSKTTTTSSYILTSILPIEYRSPSIIQPSKVVSQWDEATYIGFYTTVVSVIMLSPDATMTDSKLMSVLRKLNADSNMPMDKTTLIFKKMMQQNYIIRTVEKNDGDEVIEWRVGPRGKMEIGTKGVQGLVKEVYGENAPEDLDKRLDRSLGLGKRKAAHLEGGGGVEAPEQNGGSSSRRVSRRGRPRREADDEDEDEDDE
;
A
#
# COMPACT_ATOMS: atom_id res chain seq x y z
N MET A 1 -31.60 -64.15 14.68
CA MET A 1 -32.52 -63.22 15.38
C MET A 1 -33.19 -63.96 16.53
N PRO A 2 -33.66 -63.31 17.61
CA PRO A 2 -33.51 -61.90 18.07
C PRO A 2 -32.64 -61.84 19.37
N SER A 3 -32.72 -60.82 20.25
CA SER A 3 -32.21 -59.44 20.09
C SER A 3 -32.14 -58.69 21.43
N ASN A 4 -31.20 -57.72 21.57
CA ASN A 4 -31.32 -56.48 22.38
C ASN A 4 -31.35 -56.57 23.93
N SER A 5 -30.93 -55.56 24.73
CA SER A 5 -30.12 -54.33 24.48
C SER A 5 -29.86 -53.49 25.76
N ARG A 6 -28.82 -52.62 25.75
CA ARG A 6 -28.61 -51.39 26.58
C ARG A 6 -28.41 -51.62 28.10
N ARG A 7 -27.77 -50.77 28.93
CA ARG A 7 -27.18 -49.40 28.86
C ARG A 7 -26.05 -49.34 29.96
N GLY A 8 -25.06 -48.44 30.01
CA GLY A 8 -24.64 -47.36 29.11
C GLY A 8 -24.32 -46.03 29.84
N GLY A 9 -23.09 -45.82 30.34
CA GLY A 9 -22.62 -44.59 31.00
C GLY A 9 -21.08 -44.46 31.05
N ARG A 10 -20.52 -43.31 30.64
CA ARG A 10 -19.07 -43.05 30.57
C ARG A 10 -18.78 -41.64 31.05
N GLN A 11 -17.90 -41.52 32.05
CA GLN A 11 -17.40 -40.25 32.60
C GLN A 11 -15.98 -40.04 32.04
N VAL A 12 -15.66 -38.83 31.57
CA VAL A 12 -14.35 -38.51 30.98
C VAL A 12 -13.58 -37.63 31.97
N GLN A 13 -12.35 -38.05 32.29
CA GLN A 13 -11.38 -37.25 33.02
C GLN A 13 -10.28 -36.78 32.06
N ILE A 14 -9.73 -35.60 32.36
CA ILE A 14 -8.64 -34.95 31.63
C ILE A 14 -7.31 -35.65 31.99
N ARG A 15 -6.41 -35.79 31.02
CA ARG A 15 -4.97 -35.95 31.25
C ARG A 15 -4.18 -35.14 30.23
N GLU A 16 -3.17 -34.47 30.77
CA GLU A 16 -2.00 -33.94 30.05
C GLU A 16 -1.00 -35.09 29.90
N ASP A 17 -0.21 -35.10 28.83
CA ASP A 17 1.03 -35.89 28.74
C ASP A 17 2.02 -35.14 27.80
N GLU A 18 3.26 -34.97 28.27
CA GLU A 18 4.41 -34.46 27.51
C GLU A 18 5.25 -35.64 26.98
N GLU A 19 5.84 -35.55 25.78
CA GLU A 19 6.99 -36.36 25.29
C GLU A 19 7.47 -35.72 23.96
N SER A 20 8.58 -34.98 23.91
CA SER A 20 10.01 -35.36 23.93
C SER A 20 10.53 -35.96 22.60
N GLU A 21 11.55 -35.32 22.02
CA GLU A 21 12.21 -35.69 20.76
C GLU A 21 13.21 -36.86 20.94
N GLU A 22 13.35 -37.73 19.93
CA GLU A 22 14.65 -38.34 19.60
C GLU A 22 14.70 -38.83 18.13
N GLU A 23 15.59 -38.27 17.32
CA GLU A 23 15.75 -38.60 15.89
C GLU A 23 17.21 -39.00 15.60
N ARG A 24 17.44 -40.19 14.99
CA ARG A 24 18.76 -40.64 14.51
C ARG A 24 18.67 -41.50 13.22
N PRO A 25 19.75 -41.54 12.41
CA PRO A 25 19.60 -41.17 11.00
C PRO A 25 19.71 -42.33 10.00
N ARG A 26 19.31 -42.06 8.74
CA ARG A 26 19.78 -42.84 7.57
C ARG A 26 20.40 -41.96 6.49
N ASN A 27 21.70 -42.22 6.30
CA ASN A 27 22.55 -41.67 5.25
C ASN A 27 22.11 -42.15 3.86
N ASN A 28 21.96 -41.23 2.89
CA ASN A 28 22.32 -41.56 1.51
C ASN A 28 22.74 -40.31 0.72
N GLN A 29 23.95 -40.31 0.19
CA GLN A 29 24.51 -39.20 -0.58
C GLN A 29 24.06 -39.25 -2.05
N ARG A 30 23.56 -38.13 -2.59
CA ARG A 30 23.91 -37.73 -3.97
C ARG A 30 23.68 -36.23 -4.21
N ARG A 31 24.77 -35.53 -4.56
CA ARG A 31 24.78 -34.12 -4.95
C ARG A 31 23.92 -33.88 -6.21
N ARG A 32 23.07 -32.85 -6.18
CA ARG A 32 22.88 -31.88 -7.28
C ARG A 32 22.47 -30.53 -6.70
N ARG A 33 22.86 -29.43 -7.34
CA ARG A 33 22.51 -28.06 -6.94
C ARG A 33 20.99 -27.88 -7.00
N ALA A 34 20.41 -27.27 -5.99
CA ALA A 34 19.11 -26.61 -6.05
C ALA A 34 19.29 -25.21 -5.44
N ALA A 35 18.91 -24.17 -6.19
CA ALA A 35 18.65 -22.86 -5.62
C ALA A 35 17.22 -22.87 -5.04
N PRO A 36 16.91 -22.06 -4.02
CA PRO A 36 15.53 -21.94 -3.57
C PRO A 36 14.68 -21.31 -4.68
N GLU A 37 13.60 -21.98 -5.04
CA GLU A 37 12.65 -21.57 -6.06
C GLU A 37 11.95 -20.29 -5.61
N SER A 38 12.01 -19.25 -6.45
CA SER A 38 11.10 -18.12 -6.38
C SER A 38 9.85 -18.48 -7.19
N GLU A 39 8.81 -18.95 -6.50
CA GLU A 39 7.45 -19.00 -7.04
C GLU A 39 6.95 -17.56 -7.22
N GLU A 40 7.24 -16.97 -8.38
CA GLU A 40 6.59 -15.75 -8.86
C GLU A 40 5.77 -16.12 -10.10
N GLU A 41 4.45 -16.03 -9.97
CA GLU A 41 3.49 -16.37 -11.04
C GLU A 41 3.66 -15.39 -12.21
N GLU A 42 4.02 -15.90 -13.38
CA GLU A 42 4.05 -15.13 -14.62
C GLU A 42 2.61 -14.94 -15.13
N GLU A 43 1.92 -13.90 -14.64
CA GLU A 43 0.66 -13.44 -15.23
C GLU A 43 0.96 -12.83 -16.62
N GLU A 44 0.65 -13.57 -17.69
CA GLU A 44 0.66 -13.04 -19.07
C GLU A 44 -0.43 -11.96 -19.22
N GLU A 45 -0.03 -10.75 -19.63
CA GLU A 45 -0.99 -9.66 -19.89
C GLU A 45 -1.58 -9.80 -21.30
N GLU A 46 -2.84 -10.24 -21.39
CA GLU A 46 -3.63 -10.20 -22.62
C GLU A 46 -3.99 -8.76 -22.99
N ASP A 47 -3.65 -8.38 -24.22
CA ASP A 47 -3.90 -7.08 -24.85
C ASP A 47 -5.40 -6.89 -25.11
N ASP A 48 -6.04 -5.95 -24.39
CA ASP A 48 -7.48 -5.71 -24.50
C ASP A 48 -7.76 -4.63 -25.56
N GLY A 49 -7.96 -5.11 -26.79
CA GLY A 49 -8.28 -4.30 -27.97
C GLY A 49 -9.66 -3.61 -27.92
N GLU A 50 -9.86 -2.73 -28.90
CA GLU A 50 -10.81 -1.61 -28.88
C GLU A 50 -12.32 -1.98 -28.85
N ASP A 51 -13.12 -0.99 -28.45
CA ASP A 51 -14.58 -1.07 -28.31
C ASP A 51 -15.29 -1.34 -29.66
N GLU A 52 -16.20 -2.32 -29.70
CA GLU A 52 -17.31 -2.37 -30.67
C GLU A 52 -18.65 -2.56 -29.95
N ASP A 53 -19.56 -1.60 -30.14
CA ASP A 53 -20.91 -1.57 -29.57
C ASP A 53 -21.86 -2.54 -30.28
N ASP A 54 -22.12 -3.71 -29.67
CA ASP A 54 -23.08 -4.68 -30.19
C ASP A 54 -24.51 -4.39 -29.68
N ALA A 55 -25.17 -3.43 -30.32
CA ALA A 55 -26.50 -2.94 -29.96
C ALA A 55 -27.64 -3.80 -30.54
N ALA A 56 -28.12 -4.81 -29.81
CA ALA A 56 -29.40 -5.48 -30.10
C ALA A 56 -30.04 -6.23 -28.90
N GLY A 57 -31.23 -5.80 -28.45
CA GLY A 57 -32.14 -6.66 -27.66
C GLY A 57 -32.92 -5.96 -26.54
N ASP A 58 -34.07 -5.37 -26.89
CA ASP A 58 -35.09 -4.73 -26.04
C ASP A 58 -35.74 -5.72 -25.04
N GLY A 59 -34.94 -6.19 -24.09
CA GLY A 59 -35.27 -7.27 -23.16
C GLY A 59 -34.08 -7.86 -22.40
N ARG A 60 -32.84 -7.43 -22.69
CA ARG A 60 -31.63 -7.80 -21.92
C ARG A 60 -31.16 -6.71 -20.95
N ASP A 61 -31.73 -5.50 -21.01
CA ASP A 61 -31.23 -4.36 -20.24
C ASP A 61 -31.54 -4.47 -18.74
N LEU A 62 -32.71 -5.02 -18.37
CA LEU A 62 -33.05 -5.28 -16.96
C LEU A 62 -32.10 -6.32 -16.33
N ASP A 63 -31.85 -7.44 -17.01
CA ASP A 63 -30.88 -8.46 -16.56
C ASP A 63 -29.45 -7.88 -16.45
N ARG A 64 -29.09 -6.94 -17.32
CA ARG A 64 -27.78 -6.25 -17.31
C ARG A 64 -27.68 -5.26 -16.15
N GLU A 65 -28.72 -4.49 -15.88
CA GLU A 65 -28.79 -3.52 -14.78
C GLU A 65 -28.80 -4.22 -13.42
N ASP A 66 -29.59 -5.28 -13.25
CA ASP A 66 -29.59 -6.13 -12.05
C ASP A 66 -28.23 -6.83 -11.84
N SER A 67 -27.55 -7.24 -12.92
CA SER A 67 -26.20 -7.79 -12.85
C SER A 67 -25.17 -6.76 -12.39
N LEU A 68 -25.29 -5.51 -12.87
CA LEU A 68 -24.41 -4.40 -12.51
C LEU A 68 -24.63 -3.99 -11.04
N ASP A 69 -25.87 -3.84 -10.59
CA ASP A 69 -26.20 -3.57 -9.18
C ASP A 69 -25.72 -4.71 -8.26
N GLN A 70 -25.84 -5.98 -8.66
CA GLN A 70 -25.21 -7.08 -7.93
C GLN A 70 -23.68 -6.94 -7.87
N ALA A 71 -23.02 -6.54 -8.96
CA ALA A 71 -21.57 -6.35 -9.00
C ALA A 71 -21.12 -5.19 -8.10
N VAL A 72 -21.87 -4.08 -8.06
CA VAL A 72 -21.70 -2.97 -7.11
C VAL A 72 -21.82 -3.47 -5.67
N LYS A 73 -22.91 -4.19 -5.33
CA LYS A 73 -23.13 -4.77 -4.00
C LYS A 73 -22.05 -5.80 -3.61
N LYS A 74 -21.48 -6.54 -4.57
CA LYS A 74 -20.33 -7.43 -4.36
C LYS A 74 -19.06 -6.63 -4.09
N LEU A 75 -18.78 -5.56 -4.84
CA LEU A 75 -17.61 -4.70 -4.64
C LEU A 75 -17.62 -4.03 -3.27
N VAL A 76 -18.75 -3.43 -2.88
CA VAL A 76 -18.97 -2.84 -1.55
C VAL A 76 -18.72 -3.87 -0.44
N ARG A 77 -19.33 -5.07 -0.53
CA ARG A 77 -19.13 -6.14 0.45
C ARG A 77 -17.68 -6.63 0.50
N TYR A 78 -17.00 -6.73 -0.64
CA TYR A 78 -15.60 -7.13 -0.73
C TYR A 78 -14.68 -6.07 -0.08
N ALA A 79 -14.89 -4.78 -0.37
CA ALA A 79 -14.13 -3.69 0.24
C ALA A 79 -14.27 -3.66 1.77
N LEU A 80 -15.50 -3.81 2.29
CA LEU A 80 -15.77 -3.91 3.73
C LEU A 80 -15.08 -5.14 4.36
N ALA A 81 -15.08 -6.30 3.68
CA ALA A 81 -14.44 -7.51 4.16
C ALA A 81 -12.90 -7.45 4.12
N CYS A 82 -12.32 -6.73 3.15
CA CYS A 82 -10.90 -6.42 3.12
C CYS A 82 -10.51 -5.52 4.30
N GLU A 83 -11.28 -4.46 4.58
CA GLU A 83 -10.97 -3.54 5.66
C GLU A 83 -11.11 -4.17 7.05
N PHE A 84 -12.15 -4.98 7.27
CA PHE A 84 -12.30 -5.79 8.48
C PHE A 84 -11.11 -6.75 8.74
N GLN A 85 -10.31 -7.06 7.71
CA GLN A 85 -9.12 -7.91 7.82
C GLN A 85 -7.80 -7.12 7.67
N ARG A 86 -7.89 -5.79 7.45
CA ARG A 86 -6.80 -4.89 7.03
C ARG A 86 -6.01 -5.39 5.79
N LEU A 87 -6.71 -6.03 4.86
CA LEU A 87 -6.14 -6.47 3.59
C LEU A 87 -6.23 -5.34 2.54
N PRO A 88 -5.23 -5.23 1.64
CA PRO A 88 -5.38 -4.41 0.45
C PRO A 88 -6.44 -4.99 -0.48
N ILE A 89 -7.17 -4.12 -1.18
CA ILE A 89 -8.07 -4.46 -2.27
C ILE A 89 -7.21 -4.49 -3.54
N THR A 90 -7.09 -5.63 -4.21
CA THR A 90 -6.20 -5.81 -5.39
C THR A 90 -7.02 -6.05 -6.66
N ARG A 91 -6.46 -5.74 -7.84
CA ARG A 91 -7.08 -6.02 -9.16
C ARG A 91 -7.47 -7.50 -9.29
N THR A 92 -6.57 -8.41 -8.91
CA THR A 92 -6.82 -9.87 -8.89
C THR A 92 -7.97 -10.23 -7.96
N GLY A 93 -8.01 -9.68 -6.74
CA GLY A 93 -9.10 -9.91 -5.80
C GLY A 93 -10.46 -9.38 -6.26
N ILE A 94 -10.48 -8.23 -6.96
CA ILE A 94 -11.69 -7.69 -7.62
C ILE A 94 -12.13 -8.63 -8.76
N LYS A 95 -11.19 -9.05 -9.64
CA LYS A 95 -11.46 -9.99 -10.74
C LYS A 95 -12.10 -11.28 -10.21
N GLU A 96 -11.50 -11.92 -9.20
CA GLU A 96 -12.01 -13.17 -8.64
C GLU A 96 -13.30 -13.04 -7.82
N LYS A 97 -13.39 -12.05 -6.92
CA LYS A 97 -14.46 -12.01 -5.89
C LYS A 97 -15.66 -11.15 -6.28
N VAL A 98 -15.52 -10.29 -7.28
CA VAL A 98 -16.56 -9.32 -7.70
C VAL A 98 -17.02 -9.58 -9.13
N LEU A 99 -16.08 -9.58 -10.08
CA LEU A 99 -16.39 -9.53 -11.53
C LEU A 99 -16.49 -10.92 -12.19
N GLY A 100 -15.77 -11.92 -11.67
CA GLY A 100 -15.65 -13.24 -12.30
C GLY A 100 -15.13 -13.13 -13.73
N ALA A 101 -15.87 -13.71 -14.68
CA ALA A 101 -15.56 -13.65 -16.11
C ALA A 101 -15.79 -12.27 -16.76
N GLN A 102 -16.46 -11.33 -16.08
CA GLN A 102 -16.82 -10.02 -16.62
C GLN A 102 -15.83 -8.91 -16.20
N SER A 103 -14.51 -9.16 -16.33
CA SER A 103 -13.47 -8.25 -15.85
C SER A 103 -13.54 -6.82 -16.44
N ARG A 104 -14.06 -6.67 -17.67
CA ARG A 104 -14.14 -5.40 -18.40
C ARG A 104 -15.09 -4.36 -17.77
N THR A 105 -15.94 -4.73 -16.81
CA THR A 105 -16.95 -3.82 -16.22
C THR A 105 -16.50 -3.06 -14.96
N PHE A 106 -15.23 -3.16 -14.52
CA PHE A 106 -14.79 -2.48 -13.28
C PHE A 106 -15.11 -0.98 -13.25
N ARG A 107 -14.88 -0.28 -14.37
CA ARG A 107 -15.08 1.18 -14.46
C ARG A 107 -16.55 1.59 -14.30
N SER A 108 -17.50 0.78 -14.75
CA SER A 108 -18.93 1.08 -14.60
C SER A 108 -19.49 0.75 -13.21
N ILE A 109 -18.80 -0.08 -12.42
CA ILE A 109 -19.21 -0.38 -11.04
C ILE A 109 -18.46 0.43 -9.98
N PHE A 110 -17.32 1.04 -10.31
CA PHE A 110 -16.47 1.73 -9.33
C PHE A 110 -17.15 2.97 -8.71
N GLU A 111 -17.64 3.90 -9.52
CA GLU A 111 -18.30 5.11 -9.00
C GLU A 111 -19.60 4.79 -8.22
N PRO A 112 -20.53 3.94 -8.70
CA PRO A 112 -21.69 3.54 -7.90
C PRO A 112 -21.32 2.84 -6.58
N ALA A 113 -20.22 2.07 -6.55
CA ALA A 113 -19.72 1.46 -5.32
C ALA A 113 -19.12 2.51 -4.37
N GLN A 114 -18.39 3.49 -4.88
CA GLN A 114 -17.87 4.62 -4.10
C GLN A 114 -19.01 5.44 -3.48
N ASP A 115 -20.05 5.78 -4.24
CA ASP A 115 -21.20 6.50 -3.69
C ASP A 115 -21.95 5.67 -2.64
N SER A 116 -22.12 4.37 -2.86
CA SER A 116 -22.70 3.47 -1.85
C SER A 116 -21.87 3.44 -0.56
N LEU A 117 -20.54 3.35 -0.66
CA LEU A 117 -19.61 3.39 0.47
C LEU A 117 -19.64 4.72 1.22
N ARG A 118 -19.62 5.85 0.49
CA ARG A 118 -19.65 7.20 1.08
C ARG A 118 -20.97 7.48 1.79
N ILE A 119 -22.10 7.23 1.13
CA ILE A 119 -23.44 7.57 1.62
C ILE A 119 -23.88 6.62 2.75
N THR A 120 -23.66 5.31 2.60
CA THR A 120 -24.22 4.30 3.52
C THR A 120 -23.27 3.96 4.66
N PHE A 121 -21.96 3.97 4.41
CA PHE A 121 -20.95 3.48 5.35
C PHE A 121 -19.99 4.56 5.86
N GLY A 122 -20.05 5.79 5.33
CA GLY A 122 -19.12 6.87 5.70
C GLY A 122 -17.66 6.53 5.37
N MET A 123 -17.45 5.79 4.28
CA MET A 123 -16.14 5.26 3.87
C MET A 123 -15.87 5.48 2.38
N GLU A 124 -14.60 5.43 1.99
CA GLU A 124 -14.14 5.65 0.62
C GLU A 124 -12.97 4.73 0.28
N MET A 125 -13.00 4.10 -0.90
CA MET A 125 -11.86 3.38 -1.44
C MET A 125 -10.84 4.41 -1.96
N VAL A 126 -9.63 4.37 -1.37
CA VAL A 126 -8.53 5.26 -1.72
C VAL A 126 -7.37 4.41 -2.23
N GLU A 127 -6.75 4.86 -3.34
CA GLU A 127 -5.61 4.18 -3.92
C GLU A 127 -4.38 4.27 -3.01
N LEU A 128 -3.71 3.13 -2.83
CA LEU A 128 -2.42 3.02 -2.16
C LEU A 128 -1.30 3.47 -3.10
N PRO A 129 -0.32 4.24 -2.61
CA PRO A 129 0.90 4.52 -3.36
C PRO A 129 1.57 3.21 -3.80
N VAL A 130 2.04 3.15 -5.04
CA VAL A 130 2.77 2.01 -5.59
C VAL A 130 3.95 1.65 -4.66
N LYS A 131 4.13 0.35 -4.43
CA LYS A 131 5.29 -0.17 -3.68
C LYS A 131 6.56 0.12 -4.49
N GLU A 132 7.35 1.09 -4.04
CA GLU A 132 8.68 1.36 -4.61
C GLU A 132 9.57 0.11 -4.45
N ASN A 133 10.12 -0.43 -5.55
CA ASN A 133 11.05 -1.55 -5.49
C ASN A 133 12.44 -1.06 -5.13
N VAL A 134 12.70 -0.86 -3.83
CA VAL A 134 13.89 -0.11 -3.39
C VAL A 134 15.23 -0.83 -3.58
N THR A 135 15.23 -2.16 -3.77
CA THR A 135 16.48 -2.91 -4.01
C THR A 135 17.14 -2.49 -5.33
N ILE A 136 18.48 -2.51 -5.39
CA ILE A 136 19.24 -2.20 -6.61
C ILE A 136 18.78 -3.06 -7.81
N LYS A 137 18.50 -4.36 -7.58
CA LYS A 137 17.98 -5.27 -8.60
C LYS A 137 16.54 -4.93 -9.02
N GLY A 138 15.70 -4.49 -8.08
CA GLY A 138 14.35 -4.01 -8.35
C GLY A 138 14.35 -2.75 -9.21
N ARG A 139 15.11 -1.73 -8.81
CA ARG A 139 15.27 -0.46 -9.55
C ARG A 139 15.82 -0.68 -10.97
N LEU A 140 16.79 -1.59 -11.14
CA LEU A 140 17.32 -1.94 -12.47
C LEU A 140 16.28 -2.67 -13.34
N LYS A 141 15.48 -3.58 -12.75
CA LYS A 141 14.36 -4.23 -13.44
C LYS A 141 13.29 -3.20 -13.85
N GLU A 142 12.91 -2.28 -12.97
CA GLU A 142 11.96 -1.20 -13.29
C GLU A 142 12.47 -0.29 -14.40
N ALA A 143 13.73 0.16 -14.33
CA ALA A 143 14.36 0.99 -15.36
C ALA A 143 14.47 0.28 -16.74
N SER A 144 14.43 -1.07 -16.77
CA SER A 144 14.47 -1.84 -18.01
C SER A 144 13.11 -1.97 -18.71
N LYS A 145 11.98 -1.69 -18.03
CA LYS A 145 10.64 -1.68 -18.64
C LYS A 145 10.41 -0.41 -19.46
N LYS A 146 10.62 -0.47 -20.77
CA LYS A 146 10.28 0.62 -21.70
C LYS A 146 8.77 0.79 -21.87
N SER A 147 8.28 1.99 -21.52
CA SER A 147 6.97 2.59 -21.86
C SER A 147 5.68 1.89 -21.36
N LYS A 148 4.77 2.69 -20.80
CA LYS A 148 3.39 2.33 -20.40
C LYS A 148 3.25 1.14 -19.44
N THR A 149 3.95 1.16 -18.30
CA THR A 149 3.52 0.35 -17.15
C THR A 149 2.24 0.94 -16.56
N THR A 150 1.09 0.33 -16.84
CA THR A 150 -0.15 0.55 -16.09
C THR A 150 0.16 0.25 -14.62
N THR A 151 0.13 1.25 -13.76
CA THR A 151 0.40 1.05 -12.33
C THR A 151 -0.71 0.17 -11.76
N THR A 152 -0.35 -1.00 -11.23
CA THR A 152 -1.32 -1.93 -10.63
C THR A 152 -1.92 -1.29 -9.38
N SER A 153 -3.03 -0.58 -9.56
CA SER A 153 -3.70 0.15 -8.49
C SER A 153 -4.26 -0.84 -7.48
N SER A 154 -3.94 -0.59 -6.22
CA SER A 154 -4.48 -1.33 -5.08
C SER A 154 -5.09 -0.32 -4.12
N TYR A 155 -6.23 -0.65 -3.53
CA TYR A 155 -6.99 0.29 -2.73
C TYR A 155 -7.03 -0.16 -1.26
N ILE A 156 -7.27 0.78 -0.36
CA ILE A 156 -7.76 0.52 0.99
C ILE A 156 -9.07 1.26 1.20
N LEU A 157 -9.88 0.80 2.14
CA LEU A 157 -11.07 1.53 2.56
C LEU A 157 -10.68 2.47 3.70
N THR A 158 -11.05 3.74 3.62
CA THR A 158 -10.74 4.75 4.63
C THR A 158 -12.02 5.43 5.12
N SER A 159 -12.07 5.84 6.38
CA SER A 159 -13.22 6.57 6.92
C SER A 159 -13.18 8.04 6.49
N ILE A 160 -14.29 8.50 5.91
CA ILE A 160 -14.54 9.92 5.61
C ILE A 160 -15.36 10.60 6.69
N LEU A 161 -15.69 9.91 7.80
CA LEU A 161 -16.42 10.49 8.91
C LEU A 161 -15.65 11.68 9.53
N PRO A 162 -16.35 12.74 9.98
CA PRO A 162 -15.75 13.81 10.79
C PRO A 162 -15.01 13.27 12.03
N ILE A 163 -14.01 14.01 12.51
CA ILE A 163 -13.08 13.55 13.56
C ILE A 163 -13.80 13.20 14.88
N GLU A 164 -14.91 13.89 15.17
CA GLU A 164 -15.76 13.69 16.34
C GLU A 164 -16.40 12.30 16.37
N TYR A 165 -16.58 11.68 15.20
CA TYR A 165 -17.17 10.35 15.04
C TYR A 165 -16.12 9.23 14.85
N ARG A 166 -14.82 9.55 14.92
CA ARG A 166 -13.72 8.56 14.81
C ARG A 166 -13.36 7.94 16.17
N SER A 167 -14.34 7.75 17.04
CA SER A 167 -14.15 7.08 18.33
C SER A 167 -14.21 5.54 18.19
N PRO A 168 -13.53 4.77 19.07
CA PRO A 168 -13.63 3.30 19.11
C PRO A 168 -15.05 2.76 19.40
N SER A 169 -15.95 3.62 19.90
CA SER A 169 -17.36 3.31 20.12
C SER A 169 -18.22 3.36 18.85
N ILE A 170 -17.76 4.07 17.81
CA ILE A 170 -18.44 4.23 16.52
C ILE A 170 -17.72 3.39 15.46
N ILE A 171 -16.42 3.62 15.30
CA ILE A 171 -15.55 2.81 14.44
C ILE A 171 -15.03 1.65 15.27
N GLN A 172 -15.73 0.52 15.21
CA GLN A 172 -15.35 -0.67 15.96
C GLN A 172 -14.02 -1.27 15.48
N PRO A 173 -13.29 -1.98 16.37
CA PRO A 173 -12.18 -2.84 15.98
C PRO A 173 -12.46 -3.71 14.75
N SER A 174 -11.38 -4.00 14.01
CA SER A 174 -11.35 -5.05 13.01
C SER A 174 -11.41 -6.45 13.66
N LYS A 175 -11.05 -7.51 12.94
CA LYS A 175 -11.05 -8.95 13.33
C LYS A 175 -10.40 -9.35 14.69
N VAL A 176 -9.88 -8.42 15.50
CA VAL A 176 -9.25 -8.70 16.80
C VAL A 176 -10.31 -8.97 17.88
N VAL A 177 -10.03 -9.94 18.76
CA VAL A 177 -10.98 -10.51 19.74
C VAL A 177 -11.39 -9.53 20.85
N SER A 178 -10.55 -8.53 21.14
CA SER A 178 -10.76 -7.53 22.19
C SER A 178 -10.47 -6.11 21.68
N GLN A 179 -11.26 -5.14 22.16
CA GLN A 179 -11.00 -3.71 21.93
C GLN A 179 -9.61 -3.30 22.45
N TRP A 180 -9.14 -3.91 23.55
CA TRP A 180 -7.84 -3.61 24.14
C TRP A 180 -6.67 -4.13 23.29
N ASP A 181 -6.79 -5.34 22.76
CA ASP A 181 -5.76 -5.93 21.89
C ASP A 181 -5.67 -5.18 20.57
N GLU A 182 -6.80 -4.69 20.04
CA GLU A 182 -6.84 -3.82 18.87
C GLU A 182 -6.17 -2.47 19.16
N ALA A 183 -6.54 -1.79 20.25
CA ALA A 183 -5.92 -0.53 20.64
C ALA A 183 -4.40 -0.67 20.86
N THR A 184 -3.97 -1.78 21.47
CA THR A 184 -2.55 -2.11 21.67
C THR A 184 -1.85 -2.40 20.33
N TYR A 185 -2.50 -3.09 19.39
CA TYR A 185 -1.96 -3.32 18.05
C TYR A 185 -1.83 -2.01 17.26
N ILE A 186 -2.85 -1.15 17.30
CA ILE A 186 -2.85 0.18 16.68
C ILE A 186 -1.73 1.05 17.25
N GLY A 187 -1.64 1.16 18.59
CA GLY A 187 -0.56 1.91 19.25
C GLY A 187 0.82 1.38 18.87
N PHE A 188 0.99 0.06 18.80
CA PHE A 188 2.26 -0.56 18.43
C PHE A 188 2.65 -0.30 16.97
N TYR A 189 1.78 -0.59 16.00
CA TYR A 189 2.14 -0.37 14.59
C TYR A 189 2.32 1.12 14.29
N THR A 190 1.53 1.99 14.93
CA THR A 190 1.68 3.45 14.77
C THR A 190 3.00 3.94 15.36
N THR A 191 3.43 3.39 16.49
CA THR A 191 4.75 3.68 17.09
C THR A 191 5.88 3.22 16.16
N VAL A 192 5.86 1.98 15.68
CA VAL A 192 6.89 1.45 14.78
C VAL A 192 6.99 2.26 13.48
N VAL A 193 5.85 2.57 12.85
CA VAL A 193 5.81 3.43 11.65
C VAL A 193 6.35 4.83 11.97
N SER A 194 5.97 5.42 13.11
CA SER A 194 6.46 6.73 13.54
C SER A 194 7.98 6.76 13.72
N VAL A 195 8.56 5.74 14.37
CA VAL A 195 10.02 5.65 14.54
C VAL A 195 10.73 5.53 13.18
N ILE A 196 10.18 4.76 12.24
CA ILE A 196 10.73 4.65 10.87
C ILE A 196 10.53 5.95 10.06
N MET A 197 9.44 6.71 10.26
CA MET A 197 9.24 8.00 9.58
C MET A 197 10.10 9.14 10.15
N LEU A 198 10.51 9.04 11.42
CA LEU A 198 11.34 10.04 12.10
C LEU A 198 12.84 9.78 11.96
N SER A 199 13.24 8.58 11.53
CA SER A 199 14.64 8.28 11.19
C SER A 199 15.05 8.95 9.87
N PRO A 200 16.37 9.17 9.64
CA PRO A 200 16.88 9.70 8.38
C PRO A 200 16.34 8.92 7.18
N ASP A 201 15.98 9.64 6.12
CA ASP A 201 15.48 9.12 4.84
C ASP A 201 14.23 8.21 4.94
N ALA A 202 13.54 8.23 6.08
CA ALA A 202 12.39 7.37 6.40
C ALA A 202 12.69 5.86 6.31
N THR A 203 13.94 5.46 6.59
CA THR A 203 14.38 4.06 6.67
C THR A 203 15.16 3.78 7.96
N MET A 204 15.21 2.51 8.38
CA MET A 204 15.93 2.12 9.61
C MET A 204 16.50 0.71 9.51
N THR A 205 17.74 0.51 9.96
CA THR A 205 18.34 -0.84 10.02
C THR A 205 17.74 -1.66 11.16
N ASP A 206 17.74 -2.99 11.00
CA ASP A 206 17.16 -3.92 11.98
C ASP A 206 17.73 -3.73 13.41
N SER A 207 19.06 -3.64 13.53
CA SER A 207 19.76 -3.35 14.79
C SER A 207 19.24 -2.07 15.49
N LYS A 208 18.99 -1.00 14.73
CA LYS A 208 18.45 0.26 15.28
C LYS A 208 17.01 0.08 15.75
N LEU A 209 16.17 -0.58 14.95
CA LEU A 209 14.77 -0.84 15.30
C LEU A 209 14.66 -1.72 16.55
N MET A 210 15.42 -2.82 16.62
CA MET A 210 15.46 -3.71 17.78
C MET A 210 16.00 -3.00 19.03
N SER A 211 16.96 -2.07 18.88
CA SER A 211 17.43 -1.22 19.99
C SER A 211 16.33 -0.30 20.53
N VAL A 212 15.47 0.26 19.65
CA VAL A 212 14.32 1.07 20.07
C VAL A 212 13.25 0.19 20.75
N LEU A 213 12.88 -0.94 20.15
CA LEU A 213 11.90 -1.87 20.73
C LEU A 213 12.32 -2.38 22.11
N ARG A 214 13.61 -2.64 22.33
CA ARG A 214 14.15 -3.03 23.64
C ARG A 214 13.95 -1.95 24.71
N LYS A 215 14.07 -0.67 24.36
CA LYS A 215 13.79 0.46 25.28
C LYS A 215 12.30 0.59 25.59
N LEU A 216 11.43 0.09 24.71
CA LEU A 216 9.98 0.03 24.89
C LEU A 216 9.52 -1.30 25.54
N ASN A 217 10.45 -2.17 25.96
CA ASN A 217 10.16 -3.52 26.47
C ASN A 217 9.31 -4.38 25.49
N ALA A 218 9.52 -4.18 24.19
CA ALA A 218 8.70 -4.73 23.10
C ALA A 218 9.51 -5.53 22.07
N ASP A 219 10.76 -5.93 22.39
CA ASP A 219 11.64 -6.62 21.44
C ASP A 219 11.28 -8.10 21.22
N SER A 220 10.75 -8.76 22.24
CA SER A 220 10.52 -10.21 22.26
C SER A 220 9.03 -10.58 22.23
N ASN A 221 8.26 -10.05 23.19
CA ASN A 221 6.84 -10.35 23.37
C ASN A 221 6.05 -9.04 23.58
N MET A 222 4.84 -9.00 23.04
CA MET A 222 3.81 -7.99 23.33
C MET A 222 2.64 -8.69 24.04
N PRO A 223 1.69 -7.93 24.65
CA PRO A 223 0.57 -8.53 25.39
C PRO A 223 -0.30 -9.52 24.58
N MET A 224 -0.39 -9.34 23.26
CA MET A 224 -1.21 -10.20 22.40
C MET A 224 -0.45 -11.37 21.73
N ASP A 225 0.85 -11.21 21.45
CA ASP A 225 1.64 -12.17 20.65
C ASP A 225 3.15 -11.84 20.69
N LYS A 226 3.99 -12.73 20.14
CA LYS A 226 5.43 -12.50 19.94
C LYS A 226 5.66 -11.34 18.96
N THR A 227 6.64 -10.48 19.23
CA THR A 227 6.96 -9.32 18.40
C THR A 227 7.23 -9.72 16.94
N THR A 228 7.89 -10.86 16.71
CA THR A 228 8.17 -11.40 15.36
C THR A 228 6.90 -11.75 14.56
N LEU A 229 5.84 -12.24 15.22
CA LEU A 229 4.57 -12.56 14.59
C LEU A 229 3.75 -11.30 14.29
N ILE A 230 3.80 -10.31 15.18
CA ILE A 230 3.21 -8.97 14.96
C ILE A 230 3.88 -8.29 13.76
N PHE A 231 5.21 -8.37 13.65
CA PHE A 231 5.95 -7.88 12.48
C PHE A 231 5.54 -8.59 11.19
N LYS A 232 5.35 -9.92 11.20
CA LYS A 232 4.82 -10.67 10.05
C LYS A 232 3.43 -10.17 9.65
N LYS A 233 2.53 -9.96 10.61
CA LYS A 233 1.19 -9.40 10.39
C LYS A 233 1.25 -7.99 9.81
N MET A 234 2.12 -7.11 10.34
CA MET A 234 2.30 -5.74 9.84
C MET A 234 2.85 -5.69 8.40
N MET A 235 3.72 -6.63 8.02
CA MET A 235 4.17 -6.78 6.63
C MET A 235 3.05 -7.24 5.70
N GLN A 236 2.27 -8.26 6.11
CA GLN A 236 1.09 -8.73 5.35
C GLN A 236 0.04 -7.62 5.14
N GLN A 237 -0.16 -6.78 6.15
CA GLN A 237 -1.07 -5.63 6.10
C GLN A 237 -0.44 -4.38 5.45
N ASN A 238 0.81 -4.45 4.95
CA ASN A 238 1.53 -3.38 4.27
C ASN A 238 1.76 -2.10 5.10
N TYR A 239 1.86 -2.23 6.43
CA TYR A 239 2.30 -1.14 7.31
C TYR A 239 3.81 -0.91 7.23
N ILE A 240 4.59 -1.99 7.12
CA ILE A 240 6.05 -1.97 7.01
C ILE A 240 6.52 -2.89 5.88
N ILE A 241 7.72 -2.62 5.36
CA ILE A 241 8.41 -3.43 4.36
C ILE A 241 9.78 -3.78 4.92
N ARG A 242 10.17 -5.05 4.83
CA ARG A 242 11.52 -5.53 5.10
C ARG A 242 12.27 -5.68 3.78
N THR A 243 13.40 -5.00 3.65
CA THR A 243 14.35 -5.17 2.55
C THR A 243 15.58 -5.89 3.08
N VAL A 244 16.10 -6.85 2.31
CA VAL A 244 17.39 -7.52 2.61
C VAL A 244 18.32 -7.26 1.45
N GLU A 245 19.39 -6.52 1.70
CA GLU A 245 20.46 -6.30 0.73
C GLU A 245 21.66 -7.18 1.12
N LYS A 246 22.21 -7.91 0.14
CA LYS A 246 23.39 -8.75 0.35
C LYS A 246 24.59 -8.10 -0.33
N ASN A 247 25.55 -7.64 0.46
CA ASN A 247 26.78 -7.03 -0.02
C ASN A 247 27.96 -7.88 0.45
N ASP A 248 28.70 -8.48 -0.50
CA ASP A 248 29.97 -9.22 -0.31
C ASP A 248 30.06 -10.18 0.90
N GLY A 249 28.94 -10.79 1.28
CA GLY A 249 28.84 -11.79 2.34
C GLY A 249 27.94 -11.39 3.50
N ASP A 250 27.74 -10.09 3.73
CA ASP A 250 26.90 -9.57 4.80
C ASP A 250 25.47 -9.29 4.32
N GLU A 251 24.49 -9.66 5.15
CA GLU A 251 23.07 -9.35 4.93
C GLU A 251 22.66 -8.12 5.74
N VAL A 252 22.43 -6.99 5.07
CA VAL A 252 21.89 -5.77 5.66
C VAL A 252 20.38 -5.80 5.59
N ILE A 253 19.72 -5.86 6.75
CA ILE A 253 18.28 -5.79 6.88
C ILE A 253 17.85 -4.34 7.14
N GLU A 254 16.99 -3.83 6.28
CA GLU A 254 16.46 -2.47 6.33
C GLU A 254 14.93 -2.48 6.36
N TRP A 255 14.36 -1.62 7.19
CA TRP A 255 12.93 -1.45 7.40
C TRP A 255 12.45 -0.11 6.81
N ARG A 256 11.34 -0.16 6.09
CA ARG A 256 10.66 0.99 5.49
C ARG A 256 9.17 0.98 5.84
N VAL A 257 8.52 2.14 5.74
CA VAL A 257 7.06 2.22 5.84
C VAL A 257 6.40 1.75 4.54
N GLY A 258 5.45 0.83 4.66
CA GLY A 258 4.66 0.34 3.53
C GLY A 258 3.51 1.28 3.13
N PRO A 259 2.85 1.06 1.98
CA PRO A 259 1.81 1.95 1.47
C PRO A 259 0.67 2.22 2.46
N ARG A 260 0.20 1.21 3.20
CA ARG A 260 -0.90 1.39 4.18
C ARG A 260 -0.48 2.28 5.35
N GLY A 261 0.74 2.11 5.85
CA GLY A 261 1.32 2.98 6.89
C GLY A 261 1.51 4.43 6.43
N LYS A 262 1.91 4.63 5.17
CA LYS A 262 2.01 5.98 4.56
C LYS A 262 0.66 6.67 4.45
N MET A 263 -0.42 5.93 4.18
CA MET A 263 -1.77 6.46 3.98
C MET A 263 -2.57 6.68 5.27
N GLU A 264 -2.62 5.68 6.17
CA GLU A 264 -3.44 5.79 7.40
C GLU A 264 -2.83 6.71 8.44
N ILE A 265 -1.50 6.65 8.61
CA ILE A 265 -0.79 7.42 9.63
C ILE A 265 -0.24 8.69 8.97
N GLY A 266 0.60 8.52 7.95
CA GLY A 266 1.25 9.62 7.24
C GLY A 266 2.01 10.58 8.16
N THR A 267 2.38 11.76 7.66
CA THR A 267 3.12 12.72 8.49
C THR A 267 2.27 13.34 9.59
N LYS A 268 0.97 13.55 9.34
CA LYS A 268 0.04 14.15 10.30
C LYS A 268 -0.20 13.24 11.51
N GLY A 269 -0.39 11.94 11.30
CA GLY A 269 -0.54 10.96 12.38
C GLY A 269 0.72 10.85 13.24
N VAL A 270 1.91 10.85 12.62
CA VAL A 270 3.18 10.90 13.36
C VAL A 270 3.31 12.20 14.17
N GLN A 271 2.99 13.37 13.59
CA GLN A 271 2.99 14.63 14.33
C GLN A 271 2.02 14.60 15.51
N GLY A 272 0.80 14.08 15.32
CA GLY A 272 -0.20 13.92 16.37
C GLY A 272 0.30 13.02 17.51
N LEU A 273 0.78 11.82 17.20
CA LEU A 273 1.30 10.89 18.20
C LEU A 273 2.48 11.51 18.99
N VAL A 274 3.42 12.15 18.31
CA VAL A 274 4.58 12.75 19.01
C VAL A 274 4.14 13.89 19.92
N LYS A 275 3.20 14.75 19.48
CA LYS A 275 2.67 15.82 20.35
C LYS A 275 1.96 15.25 21.58
N GLU A 276 1.14 14.22 21.41
CA GLU A 276 0.43 13.55 22.50
C GLU A 276 1.41 12.92 23.50
N VAL A 277 2.45 12.23 23.02
CA VAL A 277 3.46 11.55 23.86
C VAL A 277 4.33 12.54 24.65
N TYR A 278 4.65 13.70 24.09
CA TYR A 278 5.38 14.75 24.82
C TYR A 278 4.47 15.55 25.77
N GLY A 279 3.21 15.77 25.39
CA GLY A 279 2.22 16.51 26.17
C GLY A 279 2.73 17.89 26.61
N GLU A 280 2.53 18.21 27.89
CA GLU A 280 3.02 19.45 28.53
C GLU A 280 4.55 19.57 28.55
N ASN A 281 5.29 18.47 28.39
CA ASN A 281 6.75 18.44 28.37
C ASN A 281 7.34 18.60 26.95
N ALA A 282 6.53 19.05 25.98
CA ALA A 282 6.97 19.30 24.62
C ALA A 282 8.04 20.42 24.55
N PRO A 283 9.22 20.17 23.93
CA PRO A 283 10.18 21.23 23.65
C PRO A 283 9.58 22.32 22.76
N GLU A 284 9.90 23.59 23.01
CA GLU A 284 9.43 24.73 22.19
C GLU A 284 9.81 24.61 20.70
N ASP A 285 10.86 23.85 20.38
CA ASP A 285 11.33 23.59 19.03
C ASP A 285 10.80 22.28 18.41
N LEU A 286 9.91 21.55 19.09
CA LEU A 286 9.41 20.23 18.67
C LEU A 286 8.82 20.27 17.25
N ASP A 287 8.01 21.27 16.92
CA ASP A 287 7.42 21.43 15.59
C ASP A 287 8.49 21.63 14.51
N LYS A 288 9.53 22.42 14.78
CA LYS A 288 10.66 22.65 13.85
C LYS A 288 11.50 21.39 13.66
N ARG A 289 11.57 20.52 14.67
CA ARG A 289 12.24 19.21 14.60
C ARG A 289 11.42 18.21 13.80
N LEU A 290 10.10 18.15 14.04
CA LEU A 290 9.16 17.31 13.29
C LEU A 290 9.14 17.67 11.79
N ASP A 291 9.03 18.95 11.46
CA ASP A 291 9.02 19.42 10.06
C ASP A 291 10.33 19.08 9.31
N ARG A 292 11.45 19.04 10.04
CA ARG A 292 12.76 18.62 9.52
C ARG A 292 12.84 17.12 9.30
N SER A 293 12.52 16.31 10.32
CA SER A 293 12.57 14.85 10.25
C SER A 293 11.61 14.27 9.22
N LEU A 294 10.39 14.81 9.13
CA LEU A 294 9.36 14.34 8.19
C LEU A 294 9.52 14.94 6.77
N GLY A 295 10.58 15.70 6.50
CA GLY A 295 10.85 16.30 5.20
C GLY A 295 9.74 17.25 4.71
N LEU A 296 9.01 17.88 5.64
CA LEU A 296 7.89 18.78 5.31
C LEU A 296 8.40 20.13 4.78
N GLY A 297 9.55 20.60 5.28
CA GLY A 297 10.21 21.82 4.79
C GLY A 297 10.56 21.77 3.30
N LYS A 298 11.07 20.62 2.79
CA LYS A 298 11.40 20.44 1.36
C LYS A 298 10.16 20.52 0.46
N ARG A 299 9.01 20.05 0.93
CA ARG A 299 7.73 20.06 0.19
C ARG A 299 7.10 21.45 0.11
N LYS A 300 7.23 22.29 1.16
CA LYS A 300 6.79 23.69 1.10
C LYS A 300 7.59 24.50 0.07
N ALA A 301 8.90 24.30 -0.04
CA ALA A 301 9.72 24.96 -1.05
C ALA A 301 9.28 24.59 -2.48
N ALA A 302 9.13 23.30 -2.78
CA ALA A 302 8.68 22.84 -4.11
C ALA A 302 7.29 23.38 -4.51
N HIS A 303 6.37 23.56 -3.57
CA HIS A 303 5.04 24.13 -3.84
C HIS A 303 5.10 25.66 -4.06
N LEU A 304 6.08 26.35 -3.48
CA LEU A 304 6.26 27.80 -3.67
C LEU A 304 7.00 28.10 -4.99
N GLU A 305 7.97 27.28 -5.38
CA GLU A 305 8.68 27.43 -6.67
C GLU A 305 7.83 27.01 -7.89
N GLY A 306 6.79 26.19 -7.70
CA GLY A 306 5.79 25.87 -8.72
C GLY A 306 4.59 26.83 -8.80
N GLY A 307 4.54 27.87 -7.95
CA GLY A 307 3.38 28.75 -7.77
C GLY A 307 3.46 30.11 -8.47
N GLY A 308 4.31 30.26 -9.49
CA GLY A 308 4.57 31.54 -10.16
C GLY A 308 3.67 31.82 -11.38
N GLY A 309 2.65 32.65 -11.20
CA GLY A 309 2.09 33.47 -12.29
C GLY A 309 0.76 33.04 -12.91
N VAL A 310 -0.35 33.32 -12.21
CA VAL A 310 -1.62 33.70 -12.86
C VAL A 310 -2.15 34.97 -12.18
N GLU A 311 -1.56 36.11 -12.52
CA GLU A 311 -2.24 37.39 -12.31
C GLU A 311 -3.38 37.50 -13.34
N ALA A 312 -4.59 37.76 -12.85
CA ALA A 312 -5.75 37.96 -13.71
C ALA A 312 -5.64 39.33 -14.42
N PRO A 313 -5.81 39.41 -15.76
CA PRO A 313 -5.78 40.68 -16.46
C PRO A 313 -7.10 41.43 -16.23
N GLU A 314 -7.02 42.62 -15.64
CA GLU A 314 -8.15 43.55 -15.58
C GLU A 314 -8.60 43.96 -16.99
N GLN A 315 -9.91 43.98 -17.21
CA GLN A 315 -10.49 44.46 -18.46
C GLN A 315 -10.57 45.99 -18.46
N ASN A 316 -9.94 46.65 -19.42
CA ASN A 316 -10.48 47.91 -19.93
C ASN A 316 -10.18 48.11 -21.42
N GLY A 317 -11.13 48.67 -22.16
CA GLY A 317 -11.11 48.71 -23.62
C GLY A 317 -10.48 49.97 -24.22
N GLY A 318 -9.94 49.85 -25.43
CA GLY A 318 -9.43 50.98 -26.21
C GLY A 318 -8.96 50.55 -27.60
N SER A 319 -9.47 51.19 -28.65
CA SER A 319 -9.23 50.79 -30.04
C SER A 319 -7.90 51.32 -30.62
N SER A 320 -7.28 50.55 -31.53
CA SER A 320 -7.10 50.94 -32.95
C SER A 320 -5.90 50.26 -33.66
N SER A 321 -6.20 49.62 -34.79
CA SER A 321 -5.41 49.49 -36.03
C SER A 321 -3.87 49.67 -36.00
N ARG A 322 -3.12 48.62 -36.40
CA ARG A 322 -2.40 48.58 -37.71
C ARG A 322 -1.70 47.24 -37.99
N ARG A 323 -1.62 46.89 -39.29
CA ARG A 323 -0.84 45.77 -39.85
C ARG A 323 0.65 46.13 -39.95
N VAL A 324 1.56 45.19 -39.67
CA VAL A 324 2.82 44.95 -40.44
C VAL A 324 3.12 43.44 -40.40
N SER A 325 3.90 42.91 -41.35
CA SER A 325 4.09 41.48 -41.61
C SER A 325 5.55 41.00 -41.51
N ARG A 326 5.69 39.66 -41.47
CA ARG A 326 6.77 38.82 -42.07
C ARG A 326 8.08 38.54 -41.29
N ARG A 327 8.55 37.31 -41.58
CA ARG A 327 9.88 36.69 -41.38
C ARG A 327 10.24 36.35 -39.92
N GLY A 328 10.94 35.24 -39.67
CA GLY A 328 11.37 34.18 -40.60
C GLY A 328 12.46 33.29 -39.98
N ARG A 329 12.20 31.98 -39.92
CA ARG A 329 13.10 30.95 -39.36
C ARG A 329 14.33 30.73 -40.25
N PRO A 330 15.56 30.60 -39.70
CA PRO A 330 16.66 29.95 -40.38
C PRO A 330 16.74 28.46 -40.03
N ARG A 331 17.00 27.63 -41.05
CA ARG A 331 17.40 26.21 -40.97
C ARG A 331 18.50 26.02 -42.02
N ARG A 332 19.64 25.49 -41.59
CA ARG A 332 20.77 24.91 -42.34
C ARG A 332 21.57 24.17 -41.26
N GLU A 333 21.72 22.84 -41.24
CA GLU A 333 21.97 21.87 -42.32
C GLU A 333 23.37 22.08 -42.92
N ALA A 334 24.15 21.00 -42.89
CA ALA A 334 25.60 20.98 -43.07
C ALA A 334 25.99 20.92 -44.56
N ASP A 335 27.26 21.18 -44.82
CA ASP A 335 28.04 20.50 -45.84
C ASP A 335 29.48 20.33 -45.30
N ASP A 336 30.06 19.17 -45.58
CA ASP A 336 31.49 18.90 -45.46
C ASP A 336 32.22 19.53 -46.66
N GLU A 337 33.47 19.95 -46.49
CA GLU A 337 34.45 19.96 -47.58
C GLU A 337 35.87 19.99 -46.97
N ASP A 338 36.65 18.96 -47.27
CA ASP A 338 38.08 18.87 -46.97
C ASP A 338 38.87 19.82 -47.90
N GLU A 339 39.99 20.38 -47.43
CA GLU A 339 41.19 20.54 -48.27
C GLU A 339 42.45 20.77 -47.40
N ASP A 340 43.59 20.32 -47.93
CA ASP A 340 44.83 20.04 -47.22
C ASP A 340 45.84 21.23 -47.16
N GLU A 341 47.04 20.92 -46.64
CA GLU A 341 48.36 21.49 -46.94
C GLU A 341 48.82 22.84 -46.29
N ASP A 342 49.75 22.65 -45.33
CA ASP A 342 51.13 23.16 -45.34
C ASP A 342 51.63 24.37 -44.51
N ASP A 343 52.82 24.12 -43.94
CA ASP A 343 53.95 24.97 -43.50
C ASP A 343 53.75 26.18 -42.55
N GLU A 344 54.19 26.03 -41.29
CA GLU A 344 55.58 26.35 -40.85
C GLU A 344 55.93 25.73 -39.47
#